data_AF-M7YA73-F1
#
_entry.id   AF-M7YA73-F1
#
_cell.length_a   1.000
_cell.length_b   1.000
_cell.length_c   1.000
_cell.angle_alpha   90.00
_cell.angle_beta   90.00
_cell.angle_gamma   90.00
#
_symmetry.space_group_name_H-M   'P 1'
#
loop_
_entity.id
_entity.type
_entity.pdbx_description
1 polymer ?
#
loop_
_entity_poly.entity_id
_entity_poly.type
_entity_poly.pdbx_seq_one_letter_code
_entity_poly.pdbx_strand_id
1 'polypeptide(L)'
;MARFRVSFFRLIQGFNNDDYNSRAFSFRGTCMMTYRLSSIRLDTVEVSAGIRKAERRENGCPVAIELRTITGLVGSRAILDHVTKTGSLNDINVVNRSPLMNKIANGDLPLVQFVANDRTYNYDYYLADDIYPKWQTFVKPLKKPEGKVLSVKVIEGLGVARVVDSTHPGFVAGDIVSGMTGWEEYSLIDKPEQLNKIQQSDIPLSYHLGLLGMPGFTAYVGFYEICSPKKGEFVFVSAASGAVGQIVGQLAKLHGCYVVGSAGTNQKVELLKDKFGFDEAFNYKEEPDLTAALKRYFPEGIDIYFENVGGPMLDAVLLNMRMHGRIAVCGMVSQHGMTDPSGIHNLFCLVPKRISMKGFIQSDYIKLFSQFVDYITKHYKDGKIEYVEDMSIGLENAPAAFVGLFSGKNVGKQVVCVSQE
;
A
#
# COMPACT_ATOMS: atom_id res chain seq x y z
N MET A 1 -42.19 31.37 41.35
CA MET A 1 -42.72 31.24 39.96
C MET A 1 -41.69 30.44 39.19
N ALA A 2 -41.91 29.50 38.28
CA ALA A 2 -43.03 28.89 37.54
C ALA A 2 -42.34 28.03 36.44
N ARG A 3 -42.86 26.98 35.79
CA ARG A 3 -44.02 26.09 35.97
C ARG A 3 -43.75 24.82 35.11
N PHE A 4 -44.00 23.63 35.66
CA PHE A 4 -44.40 22.35 35.00
C PHE A 4 -43.45 21.66 33.96
N ARG A 5 -43.14 20.34 34.04
CA ARG A 5 -43.95 19.09 33.85
C ARG A 5 -44.29 18.85 32.35
N VAL A 6 -44.24 17.64 31.76
CA VAL A 6 -44.67 16.28 32.23
C VAL A 6 -43.81 15.15 31.60
N SER A 7 -43.74 13.98 32.26
CA SER A 7 -43.09 12.71 31.82
C SER A 7 -43.91 11.93 30.74
N PHE A 8 -43.47 10.80 30.17
CA PHE A 8 -43.62 9.44 30.73
C PHE A 8 -42.98 8.34 29.83
N PHE A 9 -42.19 7.44 30.44
CA PHE A 9 -42.23 5.95 30.36
C PHE A 9 -41.95 5.17 29.04
N ARG A 10 -41.58 3.87 29.03
CA ARG A 10 -40.94 2.92 30.00
C ARG A 10 -40.93 1.48 29.40
N LEU A 11 -39.82 0.74 29.51
CA LEU A 11 -39.74 -0.73 29.77
C LEU A 11 -38.24 -1.05 30.04
N ILE A 12 -37.77 -1.48 31.22
CA ILE A 12 -37.99 -2.76 31.96
C ILE A 12 -37.46 -3.94 31.13
N GLN A 13 -36.53 -4.82 31.55
CA GLN A 13 -36.07 -5.34 32.87
C GLN A 13 -34.52 -5.20 32.98
N GLY A 14 -33.80 -5.20 34.12
CA GLY A 14 -33.91 -5.89 35.42
C GLY A 14 -32.67 -6.82 35.56
N PHE A 15 -31.84 -6.85 36.60
CA PHE A 15 -32.00 -6.56 38.04
C PHE A 15 -30.72 -5.96 38.69
N ASN A 16 -30.91 -4.96 39.57
CA ASN A 16 -30.47 -4.83 40.99
C ASN A 16 -29.01 -5.15 41.40
N ASN A 17 -28.23 -4.20 41.96
CA ASN A 17 -28.24 -3.60 43.34
C ASN A 17 -27.34 -4.40 44.33
N ASP A 18 -26.65 -3.85 45.35
CA ASP A 18 -26.83 -2.60 46.12
C ASP A 18 -25.51 -1.86 46.48
N ASP A 19 -25.67 -0.57 46.83
CA ASP A 19 -24.94 0.31 47.78
C ASP A 19 -23.57 -0.06 48.39
N TYR A 20 -22.61 0.88 48.41
CA TYR A 20 -22.53 1.89 49.50
C TYR A 20 -21.48 2.99 49.21
N ASN A 21 -21.71 4.17 49.79
CA ASN A 21 -20.83 5.33 49.70
C ASN A 21 -20.13 5.58 51.07
N SER A 22 -18.96 6.23 51.05
CA SER A 22 -18.42 7.19 52.06
C SER A 22 -17.08 6.91 52.80
N ARG A 23 -16.41 8.06 53.06
CA ARG A 23 -15.39 8.39 54.10
C ARG A 23 -13.90 8.23 53.76
N ALA A 24 -13.12 9.18 54.30
CA ALA A 24 -11.68 9.36 54.14
C ALA A 24 -10.96 9.33 55.51
N PHE A 25 -9.67 8.94 55.54
CA PHE A 25 -8.80 8.99 56.73
C PHE A 25 -7.29 9.08 56.38
N SER A 26 -6.43 9.28 57.39
CA SER A 26 -4.96 9.46 57.33
C SER A 26 -4.30 8.80 58.58
N PHE A 27 -2.98 8.82 58.89
CA PHE A 27 -1.86 9.72 58.53
C PHE A 27 -0.49 9.09 58.97
N ARG A 28 0.63 9.51 58.34
CA ARG A 28 2.05 9.45 58.83
C ARG A 28 2.84 8.11 58.79
N GLY A 29 4.16 8.20 58.53
CA GLY A 29 5.17 7.29 59.13
C GLY A 29 6.47 6.93 58.35
N THR A 30 7.54 7.73 58.51
CA THR A 30 9.00 7.47 58.36
C THR A 30 9.57 6.03 58.16
N CYS A 31 10.61 5.84 57.31
CA CYS A 31 12.06 5.82 57.67
C CYS A 31 13.03 5.52 56.47
N MET A 32 14.36 5.72 56.65
CA MET A 32 15.45 5.55 55.67
C MET A 32 16.17 4.18 55.73
N MET A 33 16.77 3.74 54.61
CA MET A 33 18.14 3.16 54.59
C MET A 33 18.76 3.13 53.16
N THR A 34 20.09 3.21 53.08
CA THR A 34 20.91 3.23 51.84
C THR A 34 22.02 2.18 51.91
N TYR A 35 22.34 1.50 50.80
CA TYR A 35 23.58 0.71 50.67
C TYR A 35 24.21 0.77 49.26
N ARG A 36 25.53 0.54 49.22
CA ARG A 36 26.44 0.69 48.06
C ARG A 36 26.41 -0.53 47.12
N LEU A 37 26.75 -0.29 45.85
CA LEU A 37 27.15 -1.30 44.85
C LEU A 37 28.68 -1.34 44.71
N SER A 38 29.24 -2.52 44.43
CA SER A 38 30.67 -2.73 44.16
C SER A 38 30.94 -3.78 43.08
N SER A 39 31.62 -3.35 42.01
CA SER A 39 32.45 -4.12 41.05
C SER A 39 31.88 -5.36 40.32
N ILE A 40 31.99 -5.33 38.99
CA ILE A 40 31.90 -6.51 38.09
C ILE A 40 33.28 -6.72 37.44
N ARG A 41 33.69 -7.99 37.26
CA ARG A 41 34.77 -8.38 36.33
C ARG A 41 34.14 -9.01 35.08
N LEU A 42 34.80 -8.81 33.93
CA LEU A 42 34.49 -9.45 32.65
C LEU A 42 35.50 -10.56 32.39
N ASP A 43 35.02 -11.73 31.95
CA ASP A 43 35.83 -12.76 31.29
C ASP A 43 35.18 -13.09 29.94
N THR A 44 36.00 -13.20 28.89
CA THR A 44 35.62 -13.54 27.52
C THR A 44 35.59 -15.04 27.29
N VAL A 45 34.66 -15.51 26.44
CA VAL A 45 34.64 -16.90 25.94
C VAL A 45 34.29 -16.90 24.44
N GLU A 46 35.19 -17.42 23.61
CA GLU A 46 34.90 -17.79 22.22
C GLU A 46 34.08 -19.09 22.16
N VAL A 47 33.18 -19.21 21.19
CA VAL A 47 32.53 -20.50 20.86
C VAL A 47 32.46 -20.66 19.34
N SER A 48 33.05 -21.75 18.84
CA SER A 48 33.00 -22.17 17.45
C SER A 48 31.65 -22.80 17.08
N ALA A 49 31.10 -22.44 15.92
CA ALA A 49 29.83 -23.00 15.42
C ALA A 49 30.07 -24.24 14.53
N GLY A 50 29.60 -25.40 14.98
CA GLY A 50 29.57 -26.63 14.18
C GLY A 50 28.28 -26.75 13.37
N ILE A 51 28.39 -26.96 12.06
CA ILE A 51 27.26 -27.12 11.14
C ILE A 51 26.60 -28.50 11.34
N ARG A 52 25.27 -28.54 11.54
CA ARG A 52 24.47 -29.76 11.36
C ARG A 52 23.68 -29.68 10.05
N LYS A 53 23.73 -30.74 9.25
CA LYS A 53 22.91 -30.90 8.04
C LYS A 53 21.43 -30.91 8.39
N ALA A 54 20.62 -30.13 7.67
CA ALA A 54 19.18 -30.34 7.60
C ALA A 54 18.87 -31.38 6.51
N GLU A 55 17.88 -32.24 6.77
CA GLU A 55 17.45 -33.28 5.83
C GLU A 55 16.55 -32.71 4.72
N ARG A 56 16.61 -33.32 3.54
CA ARG A 56 15.80 -32.93 2.37
C ARG A 56 14.30 -33.03 2.67
N ARG A 57 13.54 -32.04 2.21
CA ARG A 57 12.20 -32.25 1.66
C ARG A 57 12.22 -31.87 0.19
N GLU A 58 11.52 -32.65 -0.62
CA GLU A 58 11.54 -32.51 -2.08
C GLU A 58 10.58 -31.39 -2.55
N ASN A 59 10.91 -30.83 -3.72
CA ASN A 59 10.11 -29.86 -4.50
C ASN A 59 10.06 -28.42 -3.98
N GLY A 60 11.19 -27.72 -4.14
CA GLY A 60 11.33 -26.26 -4.09
C GLY A 60 12.81 -25.86 -4.00
N CYS A 61 13.33 -25.08 -4.95
CA CYS A 61 14.70 -24.54 -4.91
C CYS A 61 14.61 -23.03 -4.63
N PRO A 62 14.75 -22.59 -3.37
CA PRO A 62 14.55 -21.20 -3.01
C PRO A 62 15.70 -20.30 -3.51
N VAL A 63 15.37 -19.04 -3.77
CA VAL A 63 16.32 -17.98 -4.17
C VAL A 63 16.29 -16.85 -3.14
N ALA A 64 17.46 -16.40 -2.69
CA ALA A 64 17.60 -15.30 -1.72
C ALA A 64 18.02 -14.01 -2.44
N ILE A 65 17.19 -12.99 -2.30
CA ILE A 65 17.28 -11.76 -3.10
C ILE A 65 17.35 -10.55 -2.16
N GLU A 66 18.27 -9.64 -2.45
CA GLU A 66 18.41 -8.36 -1.75
C GLU A 66 17.68 -7.27 -2.52
N LEU A 67 16.82 -6.54 -1.82
CA LEU A 67 16.00 -5.46 -2.38
C LEU A 67 16.82 -4.20 -2.58
N ARG A 68 17.67 -4.24 -3.61
CA ARG A 68 18.57 -3.15 -4.00
C ARG A 68 17.91 -2.00 -4.75
N THR A 69 16.63 -2.08 -5.14
CA THR A 69 15.80 -0.89 -5.43
C THR A 69 14.31 -1.20 -5.60
N ILE A 70 13.50 -0.77 -4.62
CA ILE A 70 12.11 -0.31 -4.78
C ILE A 70 10.99 -1.35 -4.77
N THR A 71 9.96 -1.07 -3.96
CA THR A 71 8.61 -1.65 -4.10
C THR A 71 7.63 -0.68 -4.78
N GLY A 72 7.05 -1.14 -5.88
CA GLY A 72 5.93 -0.56 -6.61
C GLY A 72 4.60 -0.93 -5.98
N LEU A 73 4.02 0.04 -5.28
CA LEU A 73 2.72 -0.02 -4.65
C LEU A 73 1.59 -0.32 -5.66
N VAL A 74 0.90 -1.45 -5.49
CA VAL A 74 -0.30 -1.85 -6.26
C VAL A 74 -1.30 -2.47 -5.28
N GLY A 75 -2.59 -2.18 -5.43
CA GLY A 75 -3.63 -2.58 -4.47
C GLY A 75 -3.75 -4.11 -4.31
N SER A 76 -3.27 -4.64 -3.19
CA SER A 76 -3.35 -6.05 -2.83
C SER A 76 -4.75 -6.41 -2.31
N ARG A 77 -5.36 -7.46 -2.86
CA ARG A 77 -6.61 -8.04 -2.37
C ARG A 77 -6.31 -8.93 -1.16
N ALA A 78 -6.76 -8.54 0.03
CA ALA A 78 -6.60 -9.37 1.22
C ALA A 78 -7.40 -10.68 1.08
N ILE A 79 -6.71 -11.82 1.04
CA ILE A 79 -7.31 -13.15 1.14
C ILE A 79 -6.89 -13.73 2.49
N LEU A 80 -7.87 -13.93 3.39
CA LEU A 80 -7.69 -14.79 4.55
C LEU A 80 -7.62 -16.25 4.06
N ASP A 81 -6.48 -16.93 4.25
CA ASP A 81 -6.38 -18.01 5.24
C ASP A 81 -4.96 -18.63 5.37
N HIS A 82 -4.80 -19.47 6.39
CA HIS A 82 -3.70 -20.43 6.67
C HIS A 82 -2.24 -19.94 6.86
N VAL A 83 -1.97 -19.50 8.09
CA VAL A 83 -1.00 -20.06 9.09
C VAL A 83 0.20 -20.92 8.61
N THR A 84 1.45 -20.45 8.80
CA THR A 84 2.43 -20.98 9.80
C THR A 84 3.74 -20.15 9.90
N LYS A 85 4.18 -19.89 11.15
CA LYS A 85 5.55 -19.60 11.69
C LYS A 85 6.57 -18.79 10.84
N THR A 86 6.78 -17.50 11.10
CA THR A 86 7.63 -16.83 12.16
C THR A 86 9.14 -16.73 11.89
N GLY A 87 9.56 -15.59 11.32
CA GLY A 87 10.63 -14.74 11.89
C GLY A 87 9.97 -13.49 12.53
N SER A 88 10.68 -12.50 13.09
CA SER A 88 12.10 -12.42 13.45
C SER A 88 12.30 -11.38 14.55
N LEU A 89 13.13 -11.75 15.52
CA LEU A 89 14.03 -10.91 16.32
C LEU A 89 14.15 -9.43 15.92
N ASN A 90 13.49 -8.55 16.68
CA ASN A 90 14.09 -7.31 17.18
C ASN A 90 13.32 -6.88 18.43
N ASP A 91 13.92 -7.16 19.59
CA ASP A 91 13.73 -6.45 20.86
C ASP A 91 14.50 -7.22 21.94
N ILE A 92 15.61 -6.63 22.42
CA ILE A 92 16.33 -6.91 23.67
C ILE A 92 16.54 -8.40 24.09
N ASN A 93 17.80 -8.77 24.35
CA ASN A 93 18.24 -10.12 24.81
C ASN A 93 17.75 -10.56 26.22
N VAL A 94 16.59 -10.12 26.70
CA VAL A 94 15.98 -10.55 27.97
C VAL A 94 15.40 -11.97 27.88
N VAL A 95 14.90 -12.40 26.72
CA VAL A 95 14.38 -13.78 26.52
C VAL A 95 15.46 -14.83 26.78
N ASN A 96 16.71 -14.56 26.39
CA ASN A 96 17.81 -15.52 26.46
C ASN A 96 18.39 -15.76 27.86
N ARG A 97 18.06 -14.97 28.89
CA ARG A 97 18.53 -15.20 30.27
C ARG A 97 17.53 -14.91 31.40
N SER A 98 16.30 -14.46 31.14
CA SER A 98 15.29 -14.26 32.18
C SER A 98 14.40 -15.51 32.37
N PRO A 99 14.50 -16.23 33.51
CA PRO A 99 13.59 -17.36 33.79
C PRO A 99 12.12 -16.92 33.91
N LEU A 100 11.89 -15.64 34.21
CA LEU A 100 10.57 -15.04 34.32
C LEU A 100 9.92 -14.89 32.93
N MET A 101 10.64 -14.31 31.96
CA MET A 101 10.11 -14.16 30.60
C MET A 101 9.99 -15.50 29.88
N ASN A 102 10.84 -16.48 30.18
CA ASN A 102 10.72 -17.82 29.63
C ASN A 102 9.46 -18.54 30.16
N LYS A 103 9.06 -18.31 31.41
CA LYS A 103 7.76 -18.79 31.94
C LYS A 103 6.58 -18.08 31.26
N ILE A 104 6.62 -16.75 31.19
CA ILE A 104 5.57 -15.92 30.54
C ILE A 104 5.37 -16.35 29.07
N ALA A 105 6.44 -16.58 28.31
CA ALA A 105 6.37 -17.03 26.91
C ALA A 105 5.77 -18.44 26.74
N ASN A 106 5.89 -19.30 27.75
CA ASN A 106 5.25 -20.62 27.78
C ASN A 106 3.82 -20.59 28.37
N GLY A 107 3.30 -19.41 28.72
CA GLY A 107 1.96 -19.22 29.28
C GLY A 107 1.89 -19.27 30.81
N ASP A 108 3.01 -19.51 31.51
CA ASP A 108 3.13 -19.47 32.96
C ASP A 108 3.30 -18.02 33.43
N LEU A 109 2.17 -17.33 33.60
CA LEU A 109 2.15 -15.97 34.15
C LEU A 109 2.32 -16.01 35.68
N PRO A 110 3.21 -15.17 36.26
CA PRO A 110 3.35 -15.09 37.71
C PRO A 110 2.10 -14.45 38.32
N LEU A 111 1.34 -15.24 39.08
CA LEU A 111 0.20 -14.75 39.86
C LEU A 111 0.70 -13.84 40.99
N VAL A 112 0.28 -12.58 40.98
CA VAL A 112 0.50 -11.66 42.10
C VAL A 112 -0.74 -11.68 42.97
N GLN A 113 -0.57 -12.10 44.22
CA GLN A 113 -1.60 -12.13 45.23
C GLN A 113 -1.55 -10.83 46.05
N PHE A 114 -2.63 -10.05 46.05
CA PHE A 114 -2.73 -8.81 46.83
C PHE A 114 -4.11 -8.66 47.45
N VAL A 115 -4.18 -7.95 48.59
CA VAL A 115 -5.43 -7.74 49.33
C VAL A 115 -5.88 -6.29 49.15
N ALA A 116 -7.14 -6.09 48.78
CA ALA A 116 -7.79 -4.79 48.73
C ALA A 116 -9.22 -4.91 49.27
N ASN A 117 -9.62 -3.99 50.16
CA ASN A 117 -10.94 -4.01 50.82
C ASN A 117 -11.31 -5.39 51.42
N ASP A 118 -10.37 -5.97 52.17
CA ASP A 118 -10.45 -7.30 52.81
C ASP A 118 -10.76 -8.47 51.85
N ARG A 119 -10.57 -8.28 50.54
CA ARG A 119 -10.65 -9.32 49.51
C ARG A 119 -9.27 -9.56 48.91
N THR A 120 -8.89 -10.84 48.86
CA THR A 120 -7.67 -11.28 48.18
C THR A 120 -7.93 -11.44 46.69
N TYR A 121 -7.12 -10.79 45.88
CA TYR A 121 -7.13 -10.87 44.42
C TYR A 121 -5.88 -11.63 43.96
N ASN A 122 -6.05 -12.46 42.93
CA ASN A 122 -4.99 -13.18 42.24
C ASN A 122 -5.10 -12.83 40.76
N TYR A 123 -4.11 -12.12 40.22
CA TYR A 123 -4.09 -11.70 38.82
C TYR A 123 -2.71 -11.88 38.19
N ASP A 124 -2.71 -12.11 36.88
CA ASP A 124 -1.51 -12.18 36.05
C ASP A 124 -0.90 -10.78 35.90
N TYR A 125 0.41 -10.64 36.16
CA TYR A 125 1.09 -9.35 36.18
C TYR A 125 1.91 -9.07 34.91
N TYR A 126 1.88 -7.82 34.44
CA TYR A 126 2.83 -7.27 33.48
C TYR A 126 3.41 -5.96 34.03
N LEU A 127 4.72 -5.78 33.90
CA LEU A 127 5.37 -4.49 34.11
C LEU A 127 5.38 -3.74 32.77
N ALA A 128 4.64 -2.63 32.68
CA ALA A 128 4.86 -1.63 31.65
C ALA A 128 5.84 -0.59 32.21
N ASP A 129 6.98 -0.40 31.54
CA ASP A 129 7.91 0.68 31.88
C ASP A 129 7.42 1.96 31.22
N ASP A 130 6.96 2.91 32.03
CA ASP A 130 6.41 4.18 31.58
C ASP A 130 7.28 5.32 32.16
N ILE A 131 7.95 6.03 31.26
CA ILE A 131 9.07 6.90 31.62
C ILE A 131 8.54 8.25 32.14
N TYR A 132 8.44 8.34 33.47
CA TYR A 132 8.21 9.51 34.35
C TYR A 132 6.78 9.72 34.95
N PRO A 133 6.68 10.35 36.16
CA PRO A 133 5.63 9.99 37.12
C PRO A 133 4.69 11.14 37.50
N LYS A 134 3.40 10.83 37.74
CA LYS A 134 2.57 11.40 38.84
C LYS A 134 1.12 10.91 39.00
N TRP A 135 0.65 9.95 38.20
CA TRP A 135 -0.75 9.51 38.24
C TRP A 135 -0.89 8.03 38.62
N GLN A 136 -1.99 7.70 39.29
CA GLN A 136 -2.35 6.31 39.58
C GLN A 136 -2.78 5.61 38.30
N THR A 137 -1.92 4.75 37.75
CA THR A 137 -2.25 3.91 36.60
C THR A 137 -3.27 2.86 37.00
N PHE A 138 -4.55 3.08 36.66
CA PHE A 138 -5.57 2.03 36.73
C PHE A 138 -5.34 1.02 35.60
N VAL A 139 -4.56 -0.02 35.89
CA VAL A 139 -4.39 -1.16 34.99
C VAL A 139 -5.70 -1.93 34.94
N LYS A 140 -6.46 -1.78 33.84
CA LYS A 140 -7.54 -2.70 33.51
C LYS A 140 -6.91 -4.02 33.06
N PRO A 141 -7.10 -5.15 33.77
CA PRO A 141 -6.71 -6.44 33.22
C PRO A 141 -7.53 -6.65 31.94
N LEU A 142 -6.85 -6.63 30.79
CA LEU A 142 -7.44 -7.14 29.56
C LEU A 142 -7.71 -8.62 29.83
N LYS A 143 -8.98 -9.05 29.71
CA LYS A 143 -9.26 -10.46 29.48
C LYS A 143 -8.34 -10.94 28.35
N LYS A 144 -7.81 -12.17 28.43
CA LYS A 144 -7.12 -12.82 27.30
C LYS A 144 -7.88 -12.45 26.02
N PRO A 145 -7.22 -11.90 24.98
CA PRO A 145 -7.94 -11.52 23.78
C PRO A 145 -8.60 -12.78 23.19
N GLU A 146 -9.93 -12.84 23.30
CA GLU A 146 -10.77 -13.88 22.70
C GLU A 146 -10.88 -13.60 21.19
N GLY A 147 -9.73 -13.68 20.51
CA GLY A 147 -9.56 -13.38 19.09
C GLY A 147 -8.30 -14.04 18.56
N LYS A 148 -8.30 -14.40 17.26
CA LYS A 148 -7.13 -14.98 16.59
C LYS A 148 -5.91 -14.07 16.81
N VAL A 149 -4.79 -14.66 17.23
CA VAL A 149 -3.48 -13.98 17.17
C VAL A 149 -3.24 -13.57 15.72
N LEU A 150 -3.14 -12.26 15.49
CA LEU A 150 -2.88 -11.71 14.16
C LEU A 150 -1.43 -12.01 13.77
N SER A 151 -1.23 -12.90 12.81
CA SER A 151 0.09 -13.11 12.22
C SER A 151 0.46 -11.90 11.37
N VAL A 152 1.47 -11.13 11.79
CA VAL A 152 2.09 -10.12 10.92
C VAL A 152 2.75 -10.87 9.77
N LYS A 153 2.26 -10.65 8.55
CA LYS A 153 2.93 -11.04 7.31
C LYS A 153 3.61 -9.81 6.72
N VAL A 154 4.74 -10.03 6.06
CA VAL A 154 5.37 -9.00 5.23
C VAL A 154 4.38 -8.58 4.15
N ILE A 155 4.31 -7.27 3.87
CA ILE A 155 3.47 -6.76 2.77
C ILE A 155 4.22 -7.06 1.47
N GLU A 156 3.54 -7.65 0.50
CA GLU A 156 4.12 -7.94 -0.82
C GLU A 156 3.78 -6.81 -1.82
N GLY A 157 4.68 -6.57 -2.77
CA GLY A 157 4.48 -5.64 -3.89
C GLY A 157 5.36 -6.02 -5.07
N LEU A 158 5.11 -5.39 -6.23
CA LEU A 158 6.07 -5.50 -7.34
C LEU A 158 7.38 -4.86 -6.90
N GLY A 159 8.54 -5.49 -7.06
CA GLY A 159 9.83 -4.94 -6.69
C GLY A 159 10.91 -5.16 -7.73
N VAL A 160 11.98 -4.37 -7.65
CA VAL A 160 13.24 -4.60 -8.39
C VAL A 160 14.34 -4.90 -7.37
N ALA A 161 15.15 -5.91 -7.67
CA ALA A 161 16.04 -6.50 -6.69
C ALA A 161 17.26 -7.15 -7.35
N ARG A 162 18.32 -7.37 -6.55
CA ARG A 162 19.54 -8.07 -6.98
C ARG A 162 19.58 -9.43 -6.30
N VAL A 163 19.75 -10.50 -7.08
CA VAL A 163 19.94 -11.85 -6.54
C VAL A 163 21.26 -11.87 -5.77
N VAL A 164 21.22 -12.31 -4.51
CA VAL A 164 22.42 -12.47 -3.66
C VAL A 164 22.89 -13.91 -3.65
N ASP A 165 21.94 -14.86 -3.53
CA ASP A 165 22.22 -16.28 -3.61
C ASP A 165 21.05 -17.02 -4.27
N SER A 166 21.34 -18.11 -4.96
CA SER A 166 20.35 -18.85 -5.74
C SER A 166 20.68 -20.33 -5.79
N THR A 167 19.71 -21.15 -5.38
CA THR A 167 19.74 -22.60 -5.65
C THR A 167 19.04 -22.96 -6.97
N HIS A 168 18.40 -21.99 -7.64
CA HIS A 168 17.67 -22.20 -8.89
C HIS A 168 18.58 -21.94 -10.11
N PRO A 169 18.73 -22.88 -11.05
CA PRO A 169 19.69 -22.77 -12.16
C PRO A 169 19.40 -21.62 -13.14
N GLY A 170 18.18 -21.09 -13.12
CA GLY A 170 17.81 -19.91 -13.90
C GLY A 170 18.37 -18.58 -13.37
N PHE A 171 18.84 -18.51 -12.12
CA PHE A 171 19.30 -17.27 -11.48
C PHE A 171 20.67 -17.45 -10.82
N VAL A 172 21.52 -16.43 -10.88
CA VAL A 172 22.86 -16.37 -10.29
C VAL A 172 23.04 -15.09 -9.50
N ALA A 173 23.94 -15.10 -8.53
CA ALA A 173 24.30 -13.91 -7.76
C ALA A 173 24.72 -12.76 -8.69
N GLY A 174 24.17 -11.56 -8.45
CA GLY A 174 24.36 -10.38 -9.28
C GLY A 174 23.29 -10.15 -10.37
N ASP A 175 22.45 -11.14 -10.70
CA ASP A 175 21.30 -10.92 -11.59
C ASP A 175 20.38 -9.82 -11.03
N ILE A 176 19.92 -8.91 -11.90
CA ILE A 176 18.86 -7.97 -11.57
C ILE A 176 17.52 -8.57 -12.01
N VAL A 177 16.51 -8.50 -11.13
CA VAL A 177 15.19 -9.09 -11.36
C VAL A 177 14.07 -8.12 -11.01
N SER A 178 12.92 -8.30 -11.66
CA SER A 178 11.64 -7.70 -11.26
C SER A 178 10.57 -8.77 -11.03
N GLY A 179 9.69 -8.57 -10.06
CA GLY A 179 8.61 -9.51 -9.76
C GLY A 179 7.93 -9.18 -8.44
N MET A 180 7.19 -10.13 -7.85
CA MET A 180 6.62 -9.94 -6.51
C MET A 180 7.69 -10.16 -5.45
N THR A 181 7.85 -9.19 -4.54
CA THR A 181 8.82 -9.20 -3.42
C THR A 181 8.15 -8.68 -2.14
N GLY A 182 8.76 -8.91 -0.99
CA GLY A 182 8.36 -8.28 0.26
C GLY A 182 8.70 -6.79 0.31
N TRP A 183 8.08 -6.07 1.24
CA TRP A 183 8.49 -4.73 1.69
C TRP A 183 9.46 -4.90 2.86
N GLU A 184 10.68 -5.28 2.51
CA GLU A 184 11.77 -5.65 3.42
C GLU A 184 13.11 -5.37 2.71
N GLU A 185 14.25 -5.60 3.35
CA GLU A 185 15.58 -5.43 2.72
C GLU A 185 16.03 -6.67 1.94
N TYR A 186 15.53 -7.86 2.29
CA TYR A 186 15.86 -9.13 1.66
C TYR A 186 14.63 -10.04 1.62
N SER A 187 14.27 -10.55 0.44
CA SER A 187 13.18 -11.52 0.28
C SER A 187 13.71 -12.90 -0.12
N LEU A 188 13.18 -13.94 0.53
CA LEU A 188 13.31 -15.31 0.06
C LEU A 188 12.18 -15.60 -0.92
N ILE A 189 12.50 -15.90 -2.18
CA ILE A 189 11.53 -16.23 -3.22
C ILE A 189 11.54 -17.74 -3.47
N ASP A 190 10.52 -18.43 -2.97
CA ASP A 190 10.32 -19.87 -3.13
C ASP A 190 9.82 -20.27 -4.54
N LYS A 191 9.32 -19.30 -5.31
CA LYS A 191 8.77 -19.47 -6.68
C LYS A 191 9.48 -18.53 -7.66
N PRO A 192 10.78 -18.77 -7.97
CA PRO A 192 11.59 -17.85 -8.75
C PRO A 192 11.10 -17.69 -10.20
N GLU A 193 10.20 -18.54 -10.69
CA GLU A 193 9.55 -18.43 -11.99
C GLU A 193 8.61 -17.22 -12.11
N GLN A 194 8.23 -16.58 -10.99
CA GLN A 194 7.48 -15.32 -10.99
C GLN A 194 8.36 -14.08 -11.27
N LEU A 195 9.68 -14.26 -11.34
CA LEU A 195 10.66 -13.20 -11.53
C LEU A 195 11.08 -13.10 -13.00
N ASN A 196 11.17 -11.88 -13.49
CA ASN A 196 11.69 -11.55 -14.81
C ASN A 196 13.10 -10.99 -14.64
N LYS A 197 14.09 -11.54 -15.33
CA LYS A 197 15.42 -10.93 -15.39
C LYS A 197 15.35 -9.60 -16.14
N ILE A 198 15.97 -8.57 -15.56
CA ILE A 198 16.22 -7.30 -16.22
C ILE A 198 17.58 -7.40 -16.90
N GLN A 199 17.61 -7.14 -18.22
CA GLN A 199 18.87 -6.88 -18.90
C GLN A 199 19.34 -5.48 -18.52
N GLN A 200 20.56 -5.37 -17.97
CA GLN A 200 21.14 -4.08 -17.62
C GLN A 200 21.25 -3.19 -18.86
N SER A 201 20.90 -1.93 -18.70
CA SER A 201 20.95 -0.88 -19.73
C SER A 201 21.12 0.47 -19.06
N ASP A 202 21.28 1.54 -19.84
CA ASP A 202 21.41 2.92 -19.35
C ASP A 202 20.09 3.50 -18.76
N ILE A 203 19.04 2.70 -18.64
CA ILE A 203 17.75 3.08 -18.07
C ILE A 203 17.74 2.78 -16.56
N PRO A 204 17.34 3.74 -15.69
CA PRO A 204 17.28 3.51 -14.25
C PRO A 204 16.46 2.27 -13.87
N LEU A 205 16.97 1.46 -12.93
CA LEU A 205 16.31 0.21 -12.52
C LEU A 205 14.88 0.44 -12.01
N SER A 206 14.62 1.58 -11.37
CA SER A 206 13.29 2.00 -10.89
C SER A 206 12.21 1.96 -11.99
N TYR A 207 12.58 2.28 -13.23
CA TYR A 207 11.64 2.39 -14.34
C TYR A 207 11.02 1.04 -14.73
N HIS A 208 11.61 -0.09 -14.34
CA HIS A 208 11.02 -1.43 -14.50
C HIS A 208 9.79 -1.69 -13.59
N LEU A 209 9.51 -0.79 -12.65
CA LEU A 209 8.26 -0.79 -11.85
C LEU A 209 7.19 0.15 -12.41
N GLY A 210 7.53 0.84 -13.49
CA GLY A 210 6.84 2.01 -14.00
C GLY A 210 6.78 2.02 -15.51
N LEU A 211 7.64 2.82 -16.14
CA LEU A 211 7.74 3.02 -17.59
C LEU A 211 7.90 1.72 -18.39
N LEU A 212 8.82 0.85 -17.97
CA LEU A 212 9.08 -0.47 -18.57
C LEU A 212 8.39 -1.62 -17.80
N GLY A 213 7.61 -1.27 -16.77
CA GLY A 213 6.92 -2.20 -15.90
C GLY A 213 5.43 -2.35 -16.21
N MET A 214 4.72 -2.96 -15.25
CA MET A 214 3.27 -3.15 -15.32
C MET A 214 2.48 -1.87 -15.66
N PRO A 215 2.76 -0.67 -15.09
CA PRO A 215 2.01 0.55 -15.42
C PRO A 215 2.17 0.99 -16.88
N GLY A 216 3.39 0.98 -17.41
CA GLY A 216 3.66 1.29 -18.82
C GLY A 216 3.03 0.28 -19.77
N PHE A 217 3.09 -1.01 -19.44
CA PHE A 217 2.47 -2.04 -20.26
C PHE A 217 0.93 -1.95 -20.24
N THR A 218 0.36 -1.60 -19.09
CA THR A 218 -1.07 -1.30 -18.95
C THR A 218 -1.48 -0.10 -19.81
N ALA A 219 -0.67 0.97 -19.86
CA ALA A 219 -0.90 2.10 -20.74
C ALA A 219 -0.84 1.70 -22.22
N TYR A 220 0.18 0.93 -22.62
CA TYR A 220 0.37 0.46 -24.00
C TYR A 220 -0.78 -0.41 -24.48
N VAL A 221 -1.15 -1.45 -23.72
CA VAL A 221 -2.26 -2.37 -24.05
C VAL A 221 -3.60 -1.62 -24.03
N GLY A 222 -3.88 -0.86 -22.97
CA GLY A 222 -5.13 -0.11 -22.85
C GLY A 222 -5.31 0.89 -23.99
N PHE A 223 -4.24 1.58 -24.41
CA PHE A 223 -4.31 2.51 -25.52
C PHE A 223 -4.41 1.79 -26.86
N TYR A 224 -3.44 0.96 -27.26
CA TYR A 224 -3.42 0.39 -28.62
C TYR A 224 -4.45 -0.73 -28.84
N GLU A 225 -4.59 -1.66 -27.91
CA GLU A 225 -5.45 -2.85 -28.09
C GLU A 225 -6.90 -2.60 -27.68
N ILE A 226 -7.16 -1.78 -26.65
CA ILE A 226 -8.51 -1.58 -26.12
C ILE A 226 -9.18 -0.35 -26.74
N CYS A 227 -8.46 0.78 -26.86
CA CYS A 227 -9.02 1.96 -27.51
C CYS A 227 -8.95 1.91 -29.05
N SER A 228 -8.04 1.12 -29.64
CA SER A 228 -7.80 1.05 -31.10
C SER A 228 -7.75 2.45 -31.74
N PRO A 229 -6.74 3.27 -31.41
CA PRO A 229 -6.74 4.69 -31.71
C PRO A 229 -6.55 4.97 -33.20
N LYS A 230 -6.98 6.16 -33.62
CA LYS A 230 -6.71 6.73 -34.94
C LYS A 230 -6.15 8.14 -34.77
N LYS A 231 -5.25 8.50 -35.69
CA LYS A 231 -4.73 9.87 -35.79
C LYS A 231 -5.86 10.89 -35.93
N GLY A 232 -5.79 11.98 -35.17
CA GLY A 232 -6.80 13.05 -35.16
C GLY A 232 -7.99 12.83 -34.21
N GLU A 233 -8.05 11.71 -33.49
CA GLU A 233 -9.10 11.48 -32.48
C GLU A 233 -8.86 12.25 -31.18
N PHE A 234 -9.96 12.52 -30.46
CA PHE A 234 -10.00 13.26 -29.21
C PHE A 234 -9.95 12.31 -28.01
N VAL A 235 -8.86 12.37 -27.23
CA VAL A 235 -8.54 11.45 -26.12
C VAL A 235 -8.64 12.17 -24.79
N PHE A 236 -9.44 11.64 -23.87
CA PHE A 236 -9.46 12.04 -22.46
C PHE A 236 -8.77 10.99 -21.59
N VAL A 237 -7.98 11.44 -20.61
CA VAL A 237 -7.33 10.57 -19.62
C VAL A 237 -7.67 11.06 -18.22
N SER A 238 -8.27 10.21 -17.39
CA SER A 238 -8.48 10.50 -15.96
C SER A 238 -7.27 10.07 -15.13
N ALA A 239 -7.00 10.76 -14.01
CA ALA A 239 -5.76 10.62 -13.23
C ALA A 239 -4.49 10.73 -14.09
N ALA A 240 -4.48 11.70 -15.02
CA ALA A 240 -3.52 11.78 -16.11
C ALA A 240 -2.06 11.98 -15.66
N SER A 241 -1.82 12.59 -14.50
CA SER A 241 -0.46 12.76 -13.94
C SER A 241 0.01 11.54 -13.11
N GLY A 242 -0.72 10.43 -13.13
CA GLY A 242 -0.38 9.19 -12.42
C GLY A 242 0.55 8.27 -13.20
N ALA A 243 0.86 7.10 -12.65
CA ALA A 243 1.79 6.13 -13.24
C ALA A 243 1.39 5.65 -14.65
N VAL A 244 0.11 5.32 -14.85
CA VAL A 244 -0.44 4.87 -16.15
C VAL A 244 -0.78 6.08 -17.01
N GLY A 245 -1.51 7.06 -16.46
CA GLY A 245 -2.02 8.22 -17.18
C GLY A 245 -0.95 9.04 -17.91
N GLN A 246 0.23 9.22 -17.30
CA GLN A 246 1.30 10.03 -17.90
C GLN A 246 1.85 9.38 -19.19
N ILE A 247 1.82 8.04 -19.25
CA ILE A 247 2.28 7.27 -20.41
C ILE A 247 1.19 7.24 -21.48
N VAL A 248 -0.08 7.01 -21.09
CA VAL A 248 -1.22 7.00 -22.02
C VAL A 248 -1.31 8.30 -22.82
N GLY A 249 -1.20 9.46 -22.14
CA GLY A 249 -1.27 10.74 -22.82
C GLY A 249 -0.17 10.92 -23.85
N GLN A 250 1.07 10.57 -23.50
CA GLN A 250 2.22 10.65 -24.41
C GLN A 250 2.11 9.67 -25.58
N LEU A 251 1.62 8.44 -25.36
CA LEU A 251 1.32 7.49 -26.44
C LEU A 251 0.25 8.04 -27.40
N ALA A 252 -0.76 8.72 -26.87
CA ALA A 252 -1.78 9.39 -27.68
C ALA A 252 -1.23 10.60 -28.45
N LYS A 253 -0.37 11.43 -27.85
CA LYS A 253 0.35 12.51 -28.54
C LYS A 253 1.23 11.96 -29.67
N LEU A 254 1.99 10.89 -29.42
CA LEU A 254 2.82 10.22 -30.42
C LEU A 254 2.00 9.59 -31.57
N HIS A 255 0.79 9.12 -31.27
CA HIS A 255 -0.15 8.64 -32.29
C HIS A 255 -0.83 9.79 -33.09
N GLY A 256 -0.62 11.04 -32.69
CA GLY A 256 -1.19 12.21 -33.34
C GLY A 256 -2.65 12.45 -32.97
N CYS A 257 -3.05 12.14 -31.73
CA CYS A 257 -4.33 12.51 -31.15
C CYS A 257 -4.27 13.91 -30.49
N TYR A 258 -5.46 14.51 -30.29
CA TYR A 258 -5.65 15.61 -29.35
C TYR A 258 -5.94 15.02 -27.96
N VAL A 259 -5.25 15.48 -26.93
CA VAL A 259 -5.21 14.81 -25.62
C VAL A 259 -5.47 15.80 -24.48
N VAL A 260 -6.47 15.49 -23.66
CA VAL A 260 -6.80 16.26 -22.45
C VAL A 260 -6.68 15.38 -21.21
N GLY A 261 -6.07 15.91 -20.15
CA GLY A 261 -5.86 15.21 -18.88
C GLY A 261 -6.61 15.84 -17.72
N SER A 262 -7.14 15.03 -16.79
CA SER A 262 -7.58 15.53 -15.48
C SER A 262 -6.61 15.13 -14.37
N ALA A 263 -6.32 16.08 -13.47
CA ALA A 263 -5.47 15.88 -12.29
C ALA A 263 -6.07 16.57 -11.06
N GLY A 264 -5.50 16.30 -9.88
CA GLY A 264 -6.08 16.73 -8.59
C GLY A 264 -5.39 17.92 -7.90
N THR A 265 -4.47 18.61 -8.59
CA THR A 265 -3.81 19.86 -8.18
C THR A 265 -3.32 20.64 -9.42
N ASN A 266 -3.13 21.96 -9.31
CA ASN A 266 -2.69 22.79 -10.44
C ASN A 266 -1.23 22.51 -10.84
N GLN A 267 -0.33 22.20 -9.89
CA GLN A 267 1.02 21.70 -10.17
C GLN A 267 1.02 20.46 -11.08
N LYS A 268 0.02 19.58 -10.94
CA LYS A 268 -0.12 18.39 -11.80
C LYS A 268 -0.71 18.73 -13.16
N VAL A 269 -1.49 19.81 -13.28
CA VAL A 269 -2.01 20.34 -14.55
C VAL A 269 -0.86 20.96 -15.35
N GLU A 270 -0.03 21.79 -14.71
CA GLU A 270 1.20 22.35 -15.29
C GLU A 270 2.11 21.22 -15.82
N LEU A 271 2.40 20.20 -14.98
CA LEU A 271 3.21 19.05 -15.39
C LEU A 271 2.65 18.32 -16.64
N LEU A 272 1.32 18.22 -16.77
CA LEU A 272 0.69 17.57 -17.92
C LEU A 272 0.92 18.35 -19.21
N LYS A 273 0.77 19.67 -19.17
CA LYS A 273 0.97 20.53 -20.35
C LYS A 273 2.46 20.68 -20.69
N ASP A 274 3.26 21.06 -19.70
CA ASP A 274 4.64 21.51 -19.91
C ASP A 274 5.62 20.35 -20.12
N LYS A 275 5.45 19.24 -19.39
CA LYS A 275 6.39 18.10 -19.45
C LYS A 275 5.85 16.91 -20.25
N PHE A 276 4.57 16.58 -20.12
CA PHE A 276 3.98 15.44 -20.83
C PHE A 276 3.31 15.81 -22.17
N GLY A 277 3.31 17.09 -22.55
CA GLY A 277 2.84 17.55 -23.87
C GLY A 277 1.35 17.34 -24.13
N PHE A 278 0.52 17.25 -23.09
CA PHE A 278 -0.94 17.27 -23.24
C PHE A 278 -1.37 18.61 -23.84
N ASP A 279 -2.33 18.60 -24.76
CA ASP A 279 -2.83 19.84 -25.37
C ASP A 279 -3.53 20.70 -24.31
N GLU A 280 -4.37 20.08 -23.48
CA GLU A 280 -5.02 20.71 -22.35
C GLU A 280 -5.05 19.83 -21.11
N ALA A 281 -5.17 20.46 -19.94
CA ALA A 281 -5.37 19.73 -18.68
C ALA A 281 -6.14 20.61 -17.68
N PHE A 282 -6.85 19.97 -16.75
CA PHE A 282 -7.64 20.67 -15.72
C PHE A 282 -7.62 20.00 -14.36
N ASN A 283 -7.81 20.81 -13.31
CA ASN A 283 -7.89 20.33 -11.95
C ASN A 283 -9.34 19.97 -11.61
N TYR A 284 -9.67 18.67 -11.56
CA TYR A 284 -11.05 18.21 -11.39
C TYR A 284 -11.68 18.63 -10.04
N LYS A 285 -10.86 19.05 -9.06
CA LYS A 285 -11.35 19.51 -7.75
C LYS A 285 -11.82 20.97 -7.75
N GLU A 286 -11.43 21.75 -8.76
CA GLU A 286 -11.82 23.16 -8.91
C GLU A 286 -13.03 23.33 -9.85
N GLU A 287 -13.47 22.25 -10.51
CA GLU A 287 -14.63 22.24 -11.40
C GLU A 287 -15.93 21.98 -10.63
N PRO A 288 -16.92 22.91 -10.64
CA PRO A 288 -18.22 22.69 -10.02
C PRO A 288 -19.12 21.75 -10.84
N ASP A 289 -18.84 21.58 -12.13
CA ASP A 289 -19.55 20.68 -13.04
C ASP A 289 -18.56 20.04 -14.02
N LEU A 290 -18.29 18.75 -13.84
CA LEU A 290 -17.40 17.96 -14.71
C LEU A 290 -17.95 17.80 -16.13
N THR A 291 -19.28 17.81 -16.32
CA THR A 291 -19.91 17.70 -17.64
C THR A 291 -19.65 18.96 -18.45
N ALA A 292 -19.83 20.12 -17.83
CA ALA A 292 -19.49 21.41 -18.41
C ALA A 292 -17.98 21.55 -18.65
N ALA A 293 -17.14 21.13 -17.68
CA ALA A 293 -15.68 21.15 -17.82
C ALA A 293 -15.20 20.38 -19.05
N LEU A 294 -15.61 19.13 -19.19
CA LEU A 294 -15.29 18.30 -20.36
C LEU A 294 -15.78 18.96 -21.66
N LYS A 295 -16.98 19.56 -21.67
CA LYS A 295 -17.50 20.23 -22.86
C LYS A 295 -16.68 21.45 -23.30
N ARG A 296 -15.99 22.15 -22.38
CA ARG A 296 -15.08 23.27 -22.72
C ARG A 296 -13.83 22.78 -23.47
N TYR A 297 -13.23 21.68 -23.03
CA TYR A 297 -12.02 21.11 -23.65
C TYR A 297 -12.33 20.20 -24.85
N PHE A 298 -13.55 19.68 -24.93
CA PHE A 298 -14.05 18.82 -26.01
C PHE A 298 -15.34 19.40 -26.62
N PRO A 299 -15.28 20.53 -27.35
CA PRO A 299 -16.46 21.11 -28.01
C PRO A 299 -17.11 20.13 -28.99
N GLU A 300 -16.31 19.26 -29.64
CA GLU A 300 -16.76 18.20 -30.53
C GLU A 300 -17.02 16.84 -29.85
N GLY A 301 -16.77 16.74 -28.54
CA GLY A 301 -16.88 15.52 -27.74
C GLY A 301 -15.62 14.64 -27.75
N ILE A 302 -15.68 13.50 -27.04
CA ILE A 302 -14.55 12.60 -26.77
C ILE A 302 -14.67 11.31 -27.60
N ASP A 303 -13.64 10.95 -28.38
CA ASP A 303 -13.60 9.67 -29.12
C ASP A 303 -13.08 8.52 -28.23
N ILE A 304 -12.08 8.80 -27.39
CA ILE A 304 -11.45 7.81 -26.51
C ILE A 304 -11.40 8.34 -25.08
N TYR A 305 -11.81 7.51 -24.13
CA TYR A 305 -11.58 7.74 -22.71
C TYR A 305 -10.74 6.60 -22.12
N PHE A 306 -9.59 6.95 -21.54
CA PHE A 306 -8.82 6.02 -20.72
C PHE A 306 -9.23 6.21 -19.25
N GLU A 307 -9.96 5.23 -18.72
CA GLU A 307 -10.66 5.30 -17.44
C GLU A 307 -9.82 4.67 -16.31
N ASN A 308 -9.36 5.52 -15.38
CA ASN A 308 -8.60 5.16 -14.18
C ASN A 308 -9.34 5.47 -12.86
N VAL A 309 -10.44 6.22 -12.90
CA VAL A 309 -11.08 6.89 -11.76
C VAL A 309 -12.50 6.39 -11.48
N GLY A 310 -13.37 6.28 -12.48
CA GLY A 310 -14.79 5.94 -12.32
C GLY A 310 -15.63 7.06 -11.70
N GLY A 311 -16.79 6.68 -11.15
CA GLY A 311 -17.67 7.59 -10.39
C GLY A 311 -18.20 8.78 -11.22
N PRO A 312 -18.37 9.97 -10.62
CA PRO A 312 -18.93 11.15 -11.31
C PRO A 312 -18.16 11.57 -12.58
N MET A 313 -16.86 11.28 -12.66
CA MET A 313 -16.06 11.55 -13.87
C MET A 313 -16.54 10.68 -15.05
N LEU A 314 -16.80 9.39 -14.82
CA LEU A 314 -17.35 8.50 -15.84
C LEU A 314 -18.73 8.95 -16.31
N ASP A 315 -19.61 9.33 -15.37
CA ASP A 315 -20.95 9.80 -15.67
C ASP A 315 -20.94 11.08 -16.54
N ALA A 316 -20.01 12.01 -16.26
CA ALA A 316 -19.79 13.22 -17.06
C ALA A 316 -19.17 12.93 -18.44
N VAL A 317 -18.26 11.95 -18.53
CA VAL A 317 -17.66 11.52 -19.80
C VAL A 317 -18.71 10.88 -20.70
N LEU A 318 -19.56 9.98 -20.20
CA LEU A 318 -20.61 9.31 -21.00
C LEU A 318 -21.51 10.32 -21.76
N LEU A 319 -21.82 11.46 -21.13
CA LEU A 319 -22.55 12.57 -21.75
C LEU A 319 -21.74 13.27 -22.86
N ASN A 320 -20.42 13.40 -22.69
CA ASN A 320 -19.49 14.06 -23.64
C ASN A 320 -18.88 13.14 -24.71
N MET A 321 -19.02 11.82 -24.60
CA MET A 321 -18.52 10.87 -25.61
C MET A 321 -19.17 11.10 -26.99
N ARG A 322 -18.39 10.88 -28.06
CA ARG A 322 -18.81 10.88 -29.46
C ARG A 322 -19.44 9.56 -29.88
N MET A 323 -20.01 9.56 -31.08
CA MET A 323 -20.49 8.36 -31.76
C MET A 323 -19.32 7.39 -31.98
N HIS A 324 -19.54 6.10 -31.71
CA HIS A 324 -18.52 5.04 -31.78
C HIS A 324 -17.29 5.27 -30.89
N GLY A 325 -17.44 6.05 -29.82
CA GLY A 325 -16.39 6.28 -28.85
C GLY A 325 -15.99 5.00 -28.08
N ARG A 326 -14.79 4.99 -27.50
CA ARG A 326 -14.24 3.83 -26.77
C ARG A 326 -13.80 4.22 -25.37
N ILE A 327 -14.10 3.38 -24.40
CA ILE A 327 -13.71 3.53 -22.99
C ILE A 327 -12.90 2.30 -22.58
N ALA A 328 -11.59 2.47 -22.40
CA ALA A 328 -10.72 1.45 -21.81
C ALA A 328 -10.79 1.58 -20.29
N VAL A 329 -11.46 0.64 -19.63
CA VAL A 329 -11.62 0.60 -18.18
C VAL A 329 -10.39 -0.06 -17.58
N CYS A 330 -9.38 0.75 -17.29
CA CYS A 330 -8.14 0.34 -16.62
C CYS A 330 -8.32 0.23 -15.10
N GLY A 331 -9.15 1.10 -14.51
CA GLY A 331 -9.42 1.10 -13.08
C GLY A 331 -10.48 2.11 -12.68
N MET A 332 -10.92 2.04 -11.43
CA MET A 332 -11.88 2.98 -10.85
C MET A 332 -11.43 3.39 -9.44
N VAL A 333 -10.31 4.13 -9.35
CA VAL A 333 -9.68 4.44 -8.05
C VAL A 333 -10.60 5.22 -7.09
N SER A 334 -11.55 6.02 -7.60
CA SER A 334 -12.50 6.75 -6.75
C SER A 334 -13.46 5.85 -5.97
N GLN A 335 -13.67 4.61 -6.44
CA GLN A 335 -14.60 3.65 -5.86
C GLN A 335 -13.94 2.72 -4.83
N HIS A 336 -12.61 2.80 -4.67
CA HIS A 336 -11.87 1.93 -3.76
C HIS A 336 -12.13 2.34 -2.29
N GLY A 337 -12.53 1.36 -1.47
CA GLY A 337 -12.82 1.59 -0.05
C GLY A 337 -14.17 2.25 0.26
N MET A 338 -15.01 2.51 -0.75
CA MET A 338 -16.38 2.99 -0.52
C MET A 338 -17.27 1.85 -0.01
N THR A 339 -18.01 2.09 1.08
CA THR A 339 -19.00 1.13 1.61
C THR A 339 -20.35 1.21 0.89
N ASP A 340 -20.64 2.34 0.26
CA ASP A 340 -21.85 2.59 -0.53
C ASP A 340 -21.48 3.44 -1.76
N PRO A 341 -21.05 2.82 -2.87
CA PRO A 341 -20.62 3.53 -4.07
C PRO A 341 -21.82 4.09 -4.85
N SER A 342 -21.78 5.38 -5.18
CA SER A 342 -22.78 5.99 -6.06
C SER A 342 -22.73 5.37 -7.45
N GLY A 343 -23.89 4.93 -7.95
CA GLY A 343 -24.00 4.29 -9.27
C GLY A 343 -23.66 5.20 -10.44
N ILE A 344 -23.45 4.60 -11.62
CA ILE A 344 -23.30 5.31 -12.90
C ILE A 344 -24.67 5.40 -13.56
N HIS A 345 -25.17 6.62 -13.74
CA HIS A 345 -26.54 6.89 -14.18
C HIS A 345 -26.67 6.98 -15.71
N ASN A 346 -25.60 7.39 -16.40
CA ASN A 346 -25.63 7.72 -17.82
C ASN A 346 -25.27 6.55 -18.75
N LEU A 347 -25.25 5.30 -18.24
CA LEU A 347 -24.93 4.10 -19.04
C LEU A 347 -25.84 3.92 -20.28
N PHE A 348 -27.07 4.46 -20.27
CA PHE A 348 -27.91 4.46 -21.46
C PHE A 348 -27.24 5.12 -22.67
N CYS A 349 -26.33 6.08 -22.48
CA CYS A 349 -25.54 6.72 -23.55
C CYS A 349 -24.77 5.73 -24.43
N LEU A 350 -24.41 4.55 -23.91
CA LEU A 350 -23.72 3.51 -24.68
C LEU A 350 -24.53 3.08 -25.92
N VAL A 351 -25.86 3.01 -25.81
CA VAL A 351 -26.76 2.53 -26.87
C VAL A 351 -26.90 3.53 -28.03
N PRO A 352 -27.41 4.77 -27.85
CA PRO A 352 -27.60 5.70 -28.95
C PRO A 352 -26.27 6.18 -29.53
N LYS A 353 -25.15 6.12 -28.79
CA LYS A 353 -23.82 6.49 -29.30
C LYS A 353 -22.99 5.30 -29.83
N ARG A 354 -23.41 4.05 -29.61
CA ARG A 354 -22.65 2.81 -29.90
C ARG A 354 -21.23 2.82 -29.31
N ILE A 355 -21.11 3.26 -28.06
CA ILE A 355 -19.83 3.32 -27.35
C ILE A 355 -19.42 1.90 -26.94
N SER A 356 -18.15 1.55 -27.13
CA SER A 356 -17.57 0.37 -26.51
C SER A 356 -16.98 0.73 -25.16
N MET A 357 -17.35 0.02 -24.09
CA MET A 357 -16.75 0.17 -22.76
C MET A 357 -16.23 -1.21 -22.34
N LYS A 358 -14.90 -1.34 -22.24
CA LYS A 358 -14.23 -2.64 -22.08
C LYS A 358 -13.18 -2.57 -20.96
N GLY A 359 -13.35 -3.42 -19.95
CA GLY A 359 -12.31 -3.71 -18.97
C GLY A 359 -11.23 -4.61 -19.57
N PHE A 360 -10.02 -4.49 -19.04
CA PHE A 360 -8.88 -5.33 -19.44
C PHE A 360 -7.92 -5.53 -18.27
N ILE A 361 -7.21 -6.66 -18.26
CA ILE A 361 -6.04 -6.90 -17.41
C ILE A 361 -4.84 -7.08 -18.33
N GLN A 362 -3.74 -6.36 -18.08
CA GLN A 362 -2.58 -6.37 -18.99
C GLN A 362 -1.97 -7.77 -19.20
N SER A 363 -2.06 -8.64 -18.20
CA SER A 363 -1.45 -9.98 -18.23
C SER A 363 -2.02 -10.88 -19.33
N ASP A 364 -3.27 -10.64 -19.73
CA ASP A 364 -3.93 -11.38 -20.81
C ASP A 364 -3.25 -11.11 -22.18
N TYR A 365 -2.48 -10.02 -22.27
CA TYR A 365 -1.80 -9.54 -23.46
C TYR A 365 -0.29 -9.77 -23.41
N ILE A 366 0.25 -10.54 -22.46
CA ILE A 366 1.70 -10.70 -22.19
C ILE A 366 2.57 -11.02 -23.42
N LYS A 367 1.99 -11.60 -24.48
CA LYS A 367 2.63 -11.82 -25.78
C LYS A 367 3.14 -10.53 -26.46
N LEU A 368 2.57 -9.37 -26.10
CA LEU A 368 2.96 -8.05 -26.58
C LEU A 368 4.06 -7.39 -25.72
N PHE A 369 4.49 -8.02 -24.62
CA PHE A 369 5.39 -7.38 -23.65
C PHE A 369 6.75 -7.01 -24.22
N SER A 370 7.38 -7.88 -25.03
CA SER A 370 8.64 -7.56 -25.71
C SER A 370 8.50 -6.36 -26.66
N GLN A 371 7.45 -6.37 -27.51
CA GLN A 371 7.13 -5.26 -28.41
C GLN A 371 6.91 -3.95 -27.64
N PHE A 372 6.23 -4.01 -26.50
CA PHE A 372 6.05 -2.86 -25.59
C PHE A 372 7.39 -2.34 -25.07
N VAL A 373 8.26 -3.21 -24.55
CA VAL A 373 9.57 -2.82 -24.00
C VAL A 373 10.43 -2.17 -25.09
N ASP A 374 10.51 -2.78 -26.28
CA ASP A 374 11.26 -2.24 -27.42
C ASP A 374 10.71 -0.87 -27.85
N TYR A 375 9.38 -0.74 -27.96
CA TYR A 375 8.71 0.49 -28.37
C TYR A 375 8.96 1.63 -27.38
N ILE A 376 8.75 1.38 -26.08
CA ILE A 376 8.92 2.41 -25.04
C ILE A 376 10.39 2.76 -24.86
N THR A 377 11.29 1.77 -24.83
CA THR A 377 12.74 1.98 -24.73
C THR A 377 13.24 2.89 -25.85
N LYS A 378 12.80 2.65 -27.08
CA LYS A 378 13.15 3.49 -28.22
C LYS A 378 12.65 4.92 -28.06
N HIS A 379 11.36 5.12 -27.75
CA HIS A 379 10.79 6.47 -27.65
C HIS A 379 11.31 7.25 -26.44
N TYR A 380 11.65 6.57 -25.34
CA TYR A 380 12.34 7.17 -24.20
C TYR A 380 13.77 7.62 -24.58
N LYS A 381 14.58 6.73 -25.20
CA LYS A 381 15.94 7.08 -25.64
C LYS A 381 15.97 8.15 -26.75
N ASP A 382 14.93 8.23 -27.58
CA ASP A 382 14.73 9.30 -28.57
C ASP A 382 14.30 10.65 -27.95
N GLY A 383 14.09 10.74 -26.63
CA GLY A 383 13.59 11.96 -25.95
C GLY A 383 12.13 12.30 -26.26
N LYS A 384 11.33 11.30 -26.68
CA LYS A 384 9.92 11.43 -27.10
C LYS A 384 8.92 10.99 -26.04
N ILE A 385 9.38 10.34 -24.98
CA ILE A 385 8.60 10.02 -23.78
C ILE A 385 9.39 10.50 -22.57
N GLU A 386 8.78 11.38 -21.81
CA GLU A 386 9.21 11.81 -20.49
C GLU A 386 8.62 10.89 -19.41
N TYR A 387 9.33 10.74 -18.30
CA TYR A 387 8.86 9.95 -17.16
C TYR A 387 9.13 10.64 -15.83
N VAL A 388 8.16 10.55 -14.91
CA VAL A 388 8.27 11.11 -13.56
C VAL A 388 7.89 10.05 -12.52
N GLU A 389 8.82 9.84 -11.61
CA GLU A 389 8.68 9.04 -10.40
C GLU A 389 8.56 9.96 -9.19
N ASP A 390 7.70 9.57 -8.26
CA ASP A 390 7.63 10.14 -6.91
C ASP A 390 8.39 9.17 -6.00
N MET A 391 9.66 9.49 -5.72
CA MET A 391 10.59 8.60 -5.03
C MET A 391 10.70 8.98 -3.55
N SER A 392 10.14 8.15 -2.68
CA SER A 392 10.45 8.12 -1.25
C SER A 392 11.74 7.33 -1.02
N ILE A 393 12.60 7.75 -0.10
CA ILE A 393 13.82 7.01 0.29
C ILE A 393 13.58 6.33 1.64
N GLY A 394 14.06 5.11 1.82
CA GLY A 394 13.91 4.34 3.06
C GLY A 394 12.60 3.55 3.13
N LEU A 395 12.69 2.29 3.57
CA LEU A 395 11.55 1.37 3.72
C LEU A 395 10.53 1.88 4.75
N GLU A 396 11.00 2.59 5.78
CA GLU A 396 10.19 3.24 6.82
C GLU A 396 9.17 4.24 6.26
N ASN A 397 9.42 4.79 5.08
CA ASN A 397 8.51 5.71 4.38
C ASN A 397 7.46 4.99 3.51
N ALA A 398 7.56 3.68 3.30
CA ALA A 398 6.64 2.92 2.46
C ALA A 398 5.15 3.03 2.87
N PRO A 399 4.79 2.96 4.18
CA PRO A 399 3.39 3.12 4.60
C PRO A 399 2.85 4.53 4.31
N ALA A 400 3.67 5.56 4.50
CA ALA A 400 3.30 6.95 4.24
C ALA A 400 3.13 7.20 2.72
N ALA A 401 4.05 6.68 1.90
CA ALA A 401 3.95 6.71 0.45
C ALA A 401 2.68 5.98 -0.06
N PHE A 402 2.34 4.84 0.53
CA PHE A 402 1.13 4.09 0.19
C PHE A 402 -0.18 4.83 0.50
N VAL A 403 -0.29 5.40 1.70
CA VAL A 403 -1.45 6.26 2.06
C VAL A 403 -1.48 7.55 1.22
N GLY A 404 -0.30 8.03 0.79
CA GLY A 404 -0.13 9.17 -0.12
C GLY A 404 -0.85 8.99 -1.47
N LEU A 405 -0.93 7.77 -2.00
CA LEU A 405 -1.63 7.46 -3.25
C LEU A 405 -3.13 7.80 -3.18
N PHE A 406 -3.81 7.35 -2.12
CA PHE A 406 -5.26 7.53 -1.96
C PHE A 406 -5.66 8.97 -1.65
N SER A 407 -4.74 9.75 -1.05
CA SER A 407 -4.90 11.20 -0.90
C SER A 407 -4.48 11.99 -2.16
N GLY A 408 -3.99 11.31 -3.20
CA GLY A 408 -3.55 11.90 -4.45
C GLY A 408 -2.37 12.86 -4.28
N LYS A 409 -1.48 12.61 -3.32
CA LYS A 409 -0.29 13.44 -3.07
C LYS A 409 0.79 13.20 -4.12
N ASN A 410 0.99 11.94 -4.53
CA ASN A 410 2.06 11.51 -5.42
C ASN A 410 2.07 12.25 -6.78
N VAL A 411 3.23 12.70 -7.25
CA VAL A 411 3.39 13.33 -8.58
C VAL A 411 4.11 12.35 -9.50
N GLY A 412 3.39 11.70 -10.41
CA GLY A 412 3.92 10.60 -11.21
C GLY A 412 3.78 9.23 -10.53
N LYS A 413 4.72 8.32 -10.78
CA LYS A 413 4.69 6.94 -10.25
C LYS A 413 5.33 6.88 -8.87
N GLN A 414 4.54 6.55 -7.83
CA GLN A 414 5.08 6.33 -6.49
C GLN A 414 5.99 5.09 -6.43
N VAL A 415 7.15 5.33 -5.82
CA VAL A 415 8.33 4.49 -5.74
C VAL A 415 8.94 4.68 -4.34
N VAL A 416 9.40 3.60 -3.69
CA VAL A 416 10.08 3.64 -2.37
C VAL A 416 11.47 3.01 -2.47
N CYS A 417 12.54 3.80 -2.59
CA CYS A 417 13.92 3.33 -2.65
C CYS A 417 14.37 2.72 -1.31
N VAL A 418 14.29 1.39 -1.20
CA VAL A 418 14.71 0.61 -0.01
C VAL A 418 16.22 0.69 0.22
N SER A 419 17.01 0.51 -0.83
CA SER A 419 18.48 0.61 -0.83
C SER A 419 18.96 1.21 -2.16
N GLN A 420 20.22 1.64 -2.23
CA GLN A 420 20.89 2.09 -3.46
C GLN A 420 21.79 0.95 -4.01
N GLU A 421 22.17 1.03 -5.29
CA GLU A 421 22.79 -0.07 -6.06
C GLU A 421 24.19 -0.54 -5.61
#